data_AF-A0A087GHH1-F1
#
_entry.id   AF-A0A087GHH1-F1
#
_cell.length_a   1.000
_cell.length_b   1.000
_cell.length_c   1.000
_cell.angle_alpha   90.00
_cell.angle_beta   90.00
_cell.angle_gamma   90.00
#
_symmetry.space_group_name_H-M   'P 1'
#
loop_
_entity.id
_entity.type
_entity.pdbx_description
1 polymer ?
#
loop_
_entity_poly.entity_id
_entity_poly.type
_entity_poly.pdbx_seq_one_letter_code
_entity_poly.pdbx_strand_id
1 'polypeptide(L)'
;VGLVPVTLGLVLNTYAKLVVSLLRPVMPFVDGLGLIIPVVTVHAVSFASGYWFSRIPALRQEEEVSRTISLYTGMQNATLAGLLATQFLGSSQAVAPACSVVVSAIMGLCLASFWGNGFRIRDIPSLIITPQNSGSTAKA
;
A
#
# COMPACT_ATOMS: atom_id res chain seq x y z
N VAL A 1 -16.39 23.74 52.60
CA VAL A 1 -16.44 24.11 51.16
C VAL A 1 -15.28 23.49 50.36
N GLY A 2 -14.05 23.36 50.89
CA GLY A 2 -12.92 22.79 50.13
C GLY A 2 -12.86 21.25 49.96
N LEU A 3 -13.64 20.46 50.71
CA LEU A 3 -13.59 18.99 50.64
C LEU A 3 -14.27 18.43 49.38
N VAL A 4 -15.36 19.05 48.96
CA VAL A 4 -16.18 18.67 47.79
C VAL A 4 -15.34 18.59 46.49
N PRO A 5 -14.54 19.62 46.11
CA PRO A 5 -13.74 19.55 44.89
C PRO A 5 -12.64 18.48 44.94
N VAL A 6 -12.08 18.17 46.12
CA VAL A 6 -11.06 17.12 46.28
C VAL A 6 -11.67 15.73 46.13
N THR A 7 -12.80 15.46 46.80
CA THR A 7 -13.52 14.19 46.66
C THR A 7 -14.05 13.99 45.24
N LEU A 8 -14.58 15.04 44.61
CA LEU A 8 -15.08 14.98 43.24
C LEU A 8 -13.94 14.70 42.25
N GLY A 9 -12.79 15.38 42.40
CA GLY A 9 -11.59 15.12 41.60
C GLY A 9 -11.05 13.69 41.77
N LEU A 10 -11.09 13.14 42.99
CA LEU A 10 -10.65 11.77 43.26
C LEU A 10 -11.57 10.72 42.62
N VAL A 11 -12.89 10.92 42.73
CA VAL A 11 -13.90 10.04 42.10
C VAL A 11 -13.79 10.11 40.58
N LEU A 12 -13.68 11.30 40.00
CA LEU A 12 -13.46 11.50 38.56
C LEU A 12 -12.17 10.82 38.08
N ASN A 13 -11.06 10.95 38.82
CA ASN A 13 -9.80 10.28 38.50
C ASN A 13 -9.89 8.75 38.60
N THR A 14 -10.68 8.24 39.56
CA THR A 14 -10.88 6.79 39.73
C THR A 14 -11.74 6.21 38.61
N TYR A 15 -12.84 6.88 38.26
CA TYR A 15 -13.67 6.51 37.11
C TYR A 15 -12.89 6.61 35.80
N ALA A 16 -12.13 7.70 35.58
CA ALA A 16 -11.32 7.87 34.38
C ALA A 16 -10.26 6.75 34.24
N LYS A 17 -9.58 6.37 35.33
CA LYS A 17 -8.63 5.25 35.32
C LYS A 17 -9.31 3.91 35.03
N LEU A 18 -10.49 3.67 35.58
CA LEU A 18 -11.27 2.45 35.32
C LEU A 18 -11.69 2.37 33.86
N VAL A 19 -12.26 3.46 33.31
CA VAL A 19 -12.67 3.54 31.90
C VAL A 19 -11.47 3.35 30.97
N VAL A 20 -10.35 4.03 31.22
CA VAL A 20 -9.11 3.85 30.44
C VAL A 20 -8.62 2.41 30.54
N SER A 21 -8.68 1.77 31.72
CA SER A 21 -8.24 0.36 31.87
C SER A 21 -9.11 -0.62 31.09
N LEU A 22 -10.41 -0.34 30.92
CA LEU A 22 -11.31 -1.17 30.11
C LEU A 22 -11.13 -0.91 28.61
N LEU A 23 -10.74 0.31 28.21
CA LEU A 23 -10.54 0.70 26.81
C LEU A 23 -9.13 0.40 26.27
N ARG A 24 -8.12 0.30 27.14
CA ARG A 24 -6.73 -0.06 26.79
C ARG A 24 -6.58 -1.25 25.84
N PRO A 25 -7.32 -2.37 25.97
CA PRO A 25 -7.19 -3.48 25.02
C PRO A 25 -7.77 -3.19 23.63
N VAL A 26 -8.71 -2.25 23.49
CA VAL A 26 -9.36 -1.92 22.22
C VAL A 26 -8.64 -0.79 21.48
N MET A 27 -8.04 0.15 22.20
CA MET A 27 -7.37 1.34 21.66
C MET A 27 -6.37 1.03 20.51
N PRO A 28 -5.48 0.02 20.60
CA PRO A 28 -4.53 -0.30 19.53
C PRO A 28 -5.20 -0.74 18.21
N PHE A 29 -6.38 -1.37 18.30
CA PHE A 29 -7.12 -1.81 17.11
C PHE A 29 -7.71 -0.63 16.34
N VAL A 30 -8.29 0.32 17.07
CA VAL A 30 -8.88 1.53 16.48
C VAL A 30 -7.80 2.43 15.88
N ASP A 31 -6.68 2.57 16.59
CA ASP A 31 -5.52 3.33 16.11
C ASP A 31 -4.88 2.67 14.88
N GLY A 32 -4.79 1.34 14.86
CA GLY A 32 -4.29 0.57 13.71
C GLY A 32 -5.15 0.74 12.47
N LEU A 33 -6.48 0.67 12.59
CA LEU A 33 -7.41 0.93 11.48
C LEU A 33 -7.31 2.37 10.96
N GLY A 34 -7.19 3.34 11.87
CA GLY A 34 -6.97 4.74 11.55
C GLY A 34 -5.70 4.98 10.73
N LEU A 35 -4.69 4.12 10.86
CA LEU A 35 -3.45 4.17 10.09
C LEU A 35 -3.54 3.41 8.75
N ILE A 36 -4.16 2.23 8.73
CA ILE A 36 -4.21 1.38 7.54
C ILE A 36 -5.07 1.99 6.43
N ILE A 37 -6.23 2.59 6.77
CA ILE A 37 -7.15 3.15 5.78
C ILE A 37 -6.49 4.26 4.93
N PRO A 38 -5.84 5.28 5.53
CA PRO A 38 -5.10 6.30 4.77
C PRO A 38 -3.98 5.71 3.92
N VAL A 39 -3.20 4.78 4.47
CA VAL A 39 -2.07 4.13 3.79
C VAL A 39 -2.53 3.38 2.54
N VAL A 40 -3.57 2.54 2.65
CA VAL A 40 -4.15 1.83 1.51
C VAL A 40 -4.64 2.81 0.44
N THR A 41 -5.33 3.87 0.86
CA THR A 41 -5.90 4.86 -0.06
C THR A 41 -4.82 5.60 -0.85
N VAL A 42 -3.77 6.09 -0.18
CA VAL A 42 -2.68 6.81 -0.84
C VAL A 42 -1.96 5.91 -1.84
N HIS A 43 -1.63 4.67 -1.46
CA HIS A 43 -1.01 3.75 -2.41
C HIS A 43 -1.95 3.44 -3.58
N ALA A 44 -3.24 3.21 -3.34
CA ALA A 44 -4.19 2.84 -4.38
C ALA A 44 -4.30 3.94 -5.44
N VAL A 45 -4.36 5.20 -5.00
CA VAL A 45 -4.32 6.37 -5.87
C VAL A 45 -3.00 6.44 -6.64
N SER A 46 -1.86 6.17 -6.00
CA SER A 46 -0.55 6.19 -6.68
C SER A 46 -0.41 5.12 -7.76
N PHE A 47 -0.84 3.87 -7.49
CA PHE A 47 -0.87 2.80 -8.50
C PHE A 47 -1.80 3.18 -9.67
N ALA A 48 -3.02 3.65 -9.37
CA ALA A 48 -4.00 4.04 -10.37
C ALA A 48 -3.53 5.23 -11.21
N SER A 49 -2.94 6.24 -10.58
CA SER A 49 -2.45 7.45 -11.25
C SER A 49 -1.28 7.15 -12.17
N GLY A 50 -0.32 6.30 -11.75
CA GLY A 50 0.78 5.87 -12.62
C GLY A 50 0.31 5.14 -13.89
N TYR A 51 -0.75 4.33 -13.75
CA TYR A 51 -1.38 3.66 -14.89
C TYR A 51 -2.16 4.64 -15.78
N TRP A 52 -2.97 5.52 -15.18
CA TRP A 52 -3.78 6.50 -15.92
C TRP A 52 -2.92 7.49 -16.69
N PHE A 53 -1.86 8.01 -16.06
CA PHE A 53 -0.99 9.01 -16.67
C PHE A 53 -0.22 8.46 -17.88
N SER A 54 0.21 7.20 -17.81
CA SER A 54 0.83 6.51 -18.95
C SER A 54 -0.14 6.17 -20.10
N ARG A 55 -1.45 6.37 -19.88
CA ARG A 55 -2.53 6.13 -20.86
C ARG A 55 -3.10 7.42 -21.46
N ILE A 56 -2.69 8.61 -20.99
CA ILE A 56 -3.09 9.89 -21.57
C ILE A 56 -2.68 9.94 -23.06
N PRO A 57 -3.52 10.42 -23.99
CA PRO A 57 -3.22 10.40 -25.42
C PRO A 57 -1.87 11.03 -25.81
N ALA A 58 -1.41 12.03 -25.05
CA ALA A 58 -0.12 12.69 -25.24
C ALA A 58 1.10 11.89 -24.74
N LEU A 59 0.91 10.90 -23.85
CA LEU A 59 1.98 10.12 -23.20
C LEU A 59 1.81 8.61 -23.39
N ARG A 60 0.95 8.21 -24.33
CA ARG A 60 0.42 6.86 -24.45
C ARG A 60 1.54 5.84 -24.64
N GLN A 61 1.77 5.03 -23.61
CA GLN A 61 2.77 3.97 -23.59
C GLN A 61 2.18 2.62 -23.97
N GLU A 62 3.04 1.67 -24.32
CA GLU A 62 2.67 0.26 -24.40
C GLU A 62 2.19 -0.27 -23.05
N GLU A 63 1.34 -1.29 -23.08
CA GLU A 63 0.70 -1.85 -21.89
C GLU A 63 1.73 -2.33 -20.84
N GLU A 64 2.85 -2.90 -21.28
CA GLU A 64 3.91 -3.37 -20.38
C GLU A 64 4.60 -2.22 -19.63
N VAL A 65 4.87 -1.12 -20.34
CA VAL A 65 5.49 0.07 -19.76
C VAL A 65 4.50 0.77 -18.81
N SER A 66 3.22 0.86 -19.18
CA SER A 66 2.17 1.42 -18.32
C SER A 66 2.03 0.67 -16.99
N ARG A 67 2.06 -0.67 -17.03
CA ARG A 67 2.05 -1.53 -15.83
C ARG A 67 3.29 -1.32 -14.97
N THR A 68 4.46 -1.25 -15.61
CA THR A 68 5.73 -1.01 -14.91
C THR A 68 5.74 0.36 -14.22
N ILE A 69 5.25 1.40 -14.90
CA ILE A 69 5.12 2.75 -14.32
C ILE A 69 4.15 2.73 -13.13
N SER A 70 3.00 2.07 -13.26
CA SER A 70 2.04 1.91 -12.15
C SER A 70 2.67 1.24 -10.93
N LEU A 71 3.45 0.16 -11.13
CA LEU A 71 4.16 -0.52 -10.04
C LEU A 71 5.22 0.39 -9.41
N TYR A 72 6.01 1.09 -10.23
CA TYR A 72 7.04 2.02 -9.75
C TYR A 72 6.44 3.18 -8.95
N THR A 73 5.35 3.78 -9.44
CA THR A 73 4.69 4.91 -8.76
C THR A 73 3.98 4.48 -7.48
N GLY A 74 3.42 3.27 -7.43
CA GLY A 74 2.75 2.75 -6.23
C GLY A 74 3.68 2.20 -5.17
N MET A 75 4.81 1.59 -5.56
CA MET A 75 5.82 0.99 -4.69
C MET A 75 6.97 1.96 -4.37
N GLN A 76 6.63 3.15 -3.90
CA GLN A 76 7.64 4.11 -3.45
C GLN A 76 8.33 3.63 -2.16
N ASN A 77 9.58 4.03 -1.95
CA ASN A 77 10.34 3.66 -0.77
C ASN A 77 9.82 4.39 0.49
N ALA A 78 8.77 3.86 1.10
CA ALA A 78 8.20 4.37 2.35
C ALA A 78 9.21 4.33 3.51
N THR A 79 10.27 3.52 3.41
CA THR A 79 11.38 3.50 4.38
C THR A 79 12.13 4.84 4.43
N LEU A 80 12.43 5.47 3.29
CA LEU A 80 13.13 6.76 3.27
C LEU A 80 12.22 7.87 3.83
N ALA A 81 10.94 7.88 3.44
CA ALA A 81 9.95 8.79 3.99
C ALA A 81 9.82 8.62 5.52
N GLY A 82 9.85 7.37 5.99
CA GLY A 82 9.85 7.02 7.41
C GLY A 82 11.11 7.45 8.16
N LEU A 83 12.30 7.28 7.56
CA LEU A 83 13.55 7.75 8.16
C LEU A 83 13.53 9.27 8.29
N LEU A 84 13.12 10.00 7.25
CA LEU A 84 12.95 11.46 7.35
C LEU A 84 11.92 11.84 8.41
N ALA A 85 10.76 11.19 8.43
CA ALA A 85 9.73 11.45 9.44
C ALA A 85 10.23 11.18 10.86
N THR A 86 10.99 10.12 11.09
CA THR A 86 11.53 9.80 12.42
C THR A 86 12.65 10.74 12.86
N GLN A 87 13.46 11.25 11.93
CA GLN A 87 14.48 12.26 12.22
C GLN A 87 13.88 13.63 12.55
N PHE A 88 12.80 14.04 11.87
CA PHE A 88 12.22 15.38 12.04
C PHE A 88 11.00 15.46 12.98
N LEU A 89 10.20 14.39 13.08
CA LEU A 89 8.97 14.32 13.89
C LEU A 89 9.08 13.33 15.07
N GLY A 90 10.21 12.64 15.21
CA GLY A 90 10.50 11.70 16.30
C GLY A 90 10.14 10.24 16.02
N SER A 91 10.69 9.33 16.83
CA SER A 91 10.62 7.87 16.63
C SER A 91 9.22 7.27 16.69
N SER A 92 8.25 7.95 17.31
CA SER A 92 6.86 7.49 17.41
C SER A 92 6.15 7.37 16.05
N GLN A 93 6.71 7.96 14.99
CA GLN A 93 6.16 7.92 13.64
C GLN A 93 6.68 6.74 12.80
N ALA A 94 7.49 5.83 13.37
CA ALA A 94 8.10 4.71 12.64
C ALA A 94 7.11 3.59 12.27
N VAL A 95 5.96 3.49 12.95
CA VAL A 95 4.95 2.46 12.68
C VAL A 95 4.27 2.66 11.31
N ALA A 96 3.95 3.91 10.96
CA ALA A 96 3.33 4.28 9.69
C ALA A 96 4.13 3.83 8.44
N PRO A 97 5.43 4.15 8.29
CA PRO A 97 6.23 3.73 7.16
C PRO A 97 6.43 2.21 7.13
N ALA A 98 6.56 1.54 8.27
CA ALA A 98 6.67 0.08 8.33
C ALA A 98 5.40 -0.61 7.80
N CYS A 99 4.23 -0.16 8.25
CA CYS A 99 2.95 -0.65 7.74
C CYS A 99 2.76 -0.34 6.25
N SER A 100 3.17 0.85 5.80
CA SER A 100 3.06 1.29 4.41
C SER A 100 3.88 0.46 3.43
N VAL A 101 5.10 0.03 3.80
CA VAL A 101 5.89 -0.90 2.97
C VAL A 101 5.17 -2.23 2.77
N VAL A 102 4.61 -2.81 3.83
CA VAL A 102 3.89 -4.09 3.75
C VAL A 102 2.63 -3.97 2.89
N VAL A 103 1.83 -2.94 3.11
CA VAL A 103 0.58 -2.70 2.36
C VAL A 103 0.86 -2.49 0.87
N SER A 104 1.84 -1.65 0.53
CA SER A 104 2.21 -1.37 -0.86
C SER A 104 2.78 -2.59 -1.58
N ALA A 105 3.55 -3.43 -0.88
CA ALA A 105 4.05 -4.70 -1.41
C ALA A 105 2.91 -5.69 -1.68
N ILE A 106 1.96 -5.85 -0.75
CA ILE A 106 0.78 -6.72 -0.93
C ILE A 106 -0.03 -6.24 -2.13
N MET A 107 -0.35 -4.95 -2.20
CA MET A 107 -1.10 -4.37 -3.32
C MET A 107 -0.37 -4.55 -4.66
N GLY A 108 0.93 -4.28 -4.71
CA GLY A 108 1.75 -4.47 -5.90
C GLY A 108 1.79 -5.92 -6.37
N LEU A 109 1.93 -6.87 -5.44
CA LEU A 109 1.88 -8.32 -5.74
C LEU A 109 0.51 -8.76 -6.22
N CYS A 110 -0.58 -8.29 -5.61
CA CYS A 110 -1.94 -8.56 -6.07
C CYS A 110 -2.17 -8.02 -7.49
N LEU A 111 -1.72 -6.80 -7.77
CA LEU A 111 -1.86 -6.16 -9.07
C LEU A 111 -1.01 -6.85 -10.16
N ALA A 112 0.23 -7.20 -9.83
CA ALA A 112 1.10 -7.99 -10.70
C ALA A 112 0.50 -9.38 -10.99
N SER A 113 -0.09 -10.04 -9.98
CA SER A 113 -0.78 -11.33 -10.15
C SER A 113 -2.01 -11.22 -11.05
N PHE A 114 -2.78 -10.14 -10.92
CA PHE A 114 -3.92 -9.85 -11.77
C PHE A 114 -3.50 -9.69 -13.24
N TRP A 115 -2.45 -8.92 -13.51
CA TRP A 115 -1.94 -8.76 -14.87
C TRP A 115 -1.24 -10.00 -15.43
N GLY A 116 -0.52 -10.75 -14.58
CA GLY A 116 0.20 -11.97 -14.94
C GLY A 116 -0.72 -13.09 -15.42
N ASN A 117 -1.89 -13.26 -14.79
CA ASN A 117 -2.90 -14.20 -15.28
C ASN A 117 -3.41 -13.82 -16.69
N GLY A 118 -3.63 -12.53 -16.95
CA GLY A 118 -4.06 -12.06 -18.28
C GLY A 118 -2.97 -12.16 -19.35
N PHE A 119 -1.71 -11.99 -18.99
CA PHE A 119 -0.56 -12.10 -19.90
C PHE A 119 -0.28 -13.56 -20.27
N ARG A 120 -0.26 -14.45 -19.27
CA ARG A 120 -0.05 -15.88 -19.50
C ARG A 120 -1.09 -16.47 -20.45
N ILE A 121 -2.37 -16.13 -20.28
CA ILE A 121 -3.47 -16.62 -21.15
C ILE A 121 -3.33 -16.13 -22.61
N ARG A 122 -2.63 -15.02 -22.86
CA ARG A 122 -2.46 -14.47 -24.22
C ARG A 122 -1.26 -15.07 -24.96
N ASP A 123 -0.24 -15.50 -24.23
CA ASP A 123 0.98 -16.09 -24.81
C ASP A 123 0.83 -17.59 -25.13
N ILE A 124 -0.01 -18.34 -24.40
CA ILE A 124 -0.16 -19.79 -24.65
C ILE A 124 -0.84 -20.07 -26.00
N PRO A 125 -1.93 -19.36 -26.38
CA PRO A 125 -2.56 -19.54 -27.68
C PRO A 125 -1.64 -19.14 -28.84
N SER A 126 -0.82 -18.08 -28.72
CA SER A 126 0.09 -17.68 -29.79
C SER A 126 1.23 -18.68 -30.00
N LEU A 127 1.76 -19.27 -28.93
CA LEU A 127 2.76 -20.33 -29.00
C LEU A 127 2.22 -21.65 -29.56
N ILE A 128 0.92 -21.94 -29.37
CA ILE A 128 0.26 -23.15 -29.87
C ILE A 128 -0.25 -22.96 -31.32
N ILE A 129 -0.68 -21.76 -31.69
CA ILE A 129 -1.30 -21.48 -33.00
C ILE A 129 -0.27 -21.15 -34.08
N THR A 130 0.96 -20.77 -33.74
CA THR A 130 2.02 -20.60 -34.75
C THR A 130 2.55 -21.98 -35.13
N PRO A 131 2.25 -22.54 -36.33
CA PRO A 131 2.93 -23.73 -36.76
C PRO A 131 4.40 -23.34 -36.92
N GLN A 132 5.30 -24.12 -36.33
CA GLN A 132 6.72 -24.08 -36.60
C GLN A 132 6.97 -24.43 -38.08
N ASN A 133 6.66 -23.53 -39.02
CA ASN A 133 7.14 -23.63 -40.39
C ASN A 133 8.49 -22.94 -40.48
N SER A 134 9.48 -23.51 -39.79
CA SER A 134 10.89 -23.32 -40.17
C SER A 134 11.13 -24.23 -41.38
N GLY A 135 10.67 -23.78 -42.54
CA GLY A 135 10.99 -24.36 -43.83
C GLY A 135 12.46 -24.08 -44.15
N SER A 136 13.23 -25.16 -44.19
CA SER A 136 14.60 -25.24 -44.71
C SER A 136 14.79 -24.52 -46.04
N THR A 137 15.89 -23.77 -46.17
CA THR A 137 16.72 -23.82 -47.37
C THR A 137 18.19 -23.83 -46.98
N ALA A 138 18.75 -25.05 -47.00
CA ALA A 138 20.17 -25.29 -47.20
C ALA A 138 20.59 -24.97 -48.65
N LYS A 139 21.92 -24.88 -48.84
CA LYS A 139 22.72 -24.81 -50.10
C LYS A 139 22.95 -23.39 -50.63
N ALA A 140 24.14 -22.99 -51.09
CA ALA A 140 25.42 -23.67 -51.36
C ALA A 140 26.58 -22.68 -51.09
#